data_AF-A0A2S2DW53-F1
#
_entry.id   AF-A0A2S2DW53-F1
#
_cell.length_a   1.000
_cell.length_b   1.000
_cell.length_c   1.000
_cell.angle_alpha   90.00
_cell.angle_beta   90.00
_cell.angle_gamma   90.00
#
_symmetry.space_group_name_H-M   'P 1'
#
loop_
_entity.id
_entity.type
_entity.pdbx_description
1 polymer ?
#
loop_
_entity_poly.entity_id
_entity_poly.type
_entity_poly.pdbx_seq_one_letter_code
_entity_poly.pdbx_strand_id
1 'polypeptide(L)'
;MFKCYNGEEENPFDPIHQNTKHMFWFYESVFESSFSQNKTSDWINFFSSYDLKKDFMQILSEEDKVRPSLKKKKQIFDLWLIYFFTHKLYREHGGENSYEKLYRALR
;
A
#
# COMPACT_ATOMS: atom_id res chain seq x y z
N MET A 1 -7.47 -6.19 -2.42
CA MET A 1 -8.46 -5.53 -1.53
C MET A 1 -7.78 -5.37 -0.19
N PHE A 2 -8.02 -4.26 0.50
CA PHE A 2 -7.50 -4.03 1.84
C PHE A 2 -7.99 -5.10 2.81
N LYS A 3 -7.21 -5.35 3.86
CA LYS A 3 -7.50 -6.33 4.91
C LYS A 3 -7.98 -5.68 6.21
N CYS A 4 -7.61 -4.43 6.45
CA CYS A 4 -7.92 -3.72 7.67
C CYS A 4 -8.78 -2.49 7.39
N TYR A 5 -8.48 -1.68 6.38
CA TYR A 5 -9.25 -0.48 6.03
C TYR A 5 -10.44 -0.79 5.10
N ASN A 6 -11.67 -0.44 5.47
CA ASN A 6 -12.87 -0.61 4.63
C ASN A 6 -13.53 0.70 4.18
N GLY A 7 -12.86 1.85 4.34
CA GLY A 7 -13.38 3.15 3.93
C GLY A 7 -13.90 4.02 5.08
N GLU A 8 -13.69 3.60 6.33
CA GLU A 8 -14.12 4.34 7.51
C GLU A 8 -13.22 5.57 7.79
N GLU A 9 -13.80 6.65 8.32
CA GLU A 9 -13.03 7.84 8.73
C GLU A 9 -12.19 7.60 9.99
N GLU A 10 -12.66 6.72 10.86
CA GLU A 10 -12.03 6.35 12.12
C GLU A 10 -11.69 4.86 12.15
N ASN A 11 -10.64 4.50 12.89
CA ASN A 11 -10.19 3.11 12.96
C ASN A 11 -11.12 2.28 13.86
N PRO A 12 -11.85 1.27 13.33
CA PRO A 12 -12.70 0.42 14.15
C PRO A 12 -11.92 -0.58 15.03
N PHE A 13 -10.60 -0.66 14.85
CA PHE A 13 -9.69 -1.50 15.62
C PHE A 13 -8.91 -0.71 16.69
N ASP A 14 -9.40 0.47 17.08
CA ASP A 14 -8.81 1.31 18.12
C ASP A 14 -8.56 0.52 19.42
N PRO A 15 -7.30 0.34 19.84
CA PRO A 15 -6.99 -0.29 21.11
C PRO A 15 -6.59 0.80 22.10
N ILE A 16 -6.68 0.58 23.41
CA ILE A 16 -5.96 1.44 24.38
C ILE A 16 -4.40 1.32 24.23
N HIS A 17 -3.84 0.72 23.16
CA HIS A 17 -2.95 1.37 22.14
C HIS A 17 -2.19 0.36 21.24
N GLN A 18 -1.95 0.76 19.98
CA GLN A 18 -1.09 0.19 18.93
C GLN A 18 -0.96 -1.35 18.84
N ASN A 19 -2.01 -2.04 18.36
CA ASN A 19 -1.84 -3.40 17.85
C ASN A 19 -1.49 -3.41 16.35
N THR A 20 -1.00 -4.55 15.85
CA THR A 20 -0.56 -4.70 14.46
C THR A 20 -1.69 -4.42 13.44
N LYS A 21 -2.95 -4.71 13.77
CA LYS A 21 -4.10 -4.40 12.89
C LYS A 21 -4.32 -2.89 12.78
N HIS A 22 -4.19 -2.16 13.88
CA HIS A 22 -4.27 -0.70 13.88
C HIS A 22 -3.20 -0.08 12.96
N MET A 23 -1.97 -0.59 13.06
CA MET A 23 -0.86 -0.16 12.19
C MET A 23 -1.18 -0.40 10.71
N PHE A 24 -1.63 -1.60 10.34
CA PHE A 24 -1.97 -1.90 8.94
C PHE A 24 -3.18 -1.12 8.44
N TRP A 25 -4.22 -0.93 9.27
CA TRP A 25 -5.36 -0.07 8.94
C TRP A 25 -4.90 1.34 8.55
N PHE A 26 -4.01 1.94 9.35
CA PHE A 26 -3.47 3.27 9.08
C PHE A 26 -2.72 3.31 7.75
N TYR A 27 -1.87 2.33 7.49
CA TYR A 27 -1.10 2.32 6.25
C TYR A 27 -1.96 2.06 5.00
N GLU A 28 -3.01 1.24 5.12
CA GLU A 28 -3.98 1.05 4.03
C GLU A 28 -4.81 2.31 3.77
N SER A 29 -5.21 3.06 4.80
CA SER A 29 -5.92 4.33 4.62
C SER A 29 -5.04 5.39 3.94
N VAL A 30 -3.74 5.42 4.26
CA VAL A 30 -2.76 6.28 3.57
C VAL A 30 -2.62 5.90 2.10
N PHE A 31 -2.57 4.59 1.78
CA PHE A 31 -2.58 4.15 0.39
C PHE A 31 -3.88 4.58 -0.31
N GLU A 32 -5.03 4.42 0.33
CA GLU A 32 -6.33 4.80 -0.26
C GLU A 32 -6.39 6.29 -0.62
N SER A 33 -5.99 7.13 0.32
CA SER A 33 -5.92 8.57 0.14
C SER A 33 -4.99 8.92 -1.02
N SER A 34 -3.80 8.32 -1.03
CA SER A 34 -2.81 8.49 -2.10
C SER A 34 -3.37 8.04 -3.45
N PHE A 35 -4.06 6.91 -3.53
CA PHE A 35 -4.64 6.40 -4.78
C PHE A 35 -5.70 7.35 -5.33
N SER A 36 -6.52 7.93 -4.47
CA SER A 36 -7.60 8.85 -4.84
C SER A 36 -7.08 10.20 -5.32
N GLN A 37 -5.96 10.68 -4.75
CA GLN A 37 -5.43 12.01 -5.00
C GLN A 37 -4.34 12.04 -6.07
N ASN A 38 -3.46 11.05 -6.07
CA ASN A 38 -2.27 11.06 -6.92
C ASN A 38 -2.62 10.86 -8.40
N LYS A 39 -1.80 11.46 -9.25
CA LYS A 39 -1.75 11.21 -10.69
C LYS A 39 -0.76 10.08 -10.96
N THR A 40 -0.81 9.54 -12.18
CA THR A 40 0.11 8.47 -12.60
C THR A 40 1.57 8.90 -12.52
N SER A 41 1.88 10.17 -12.79
CA SER A 41 3.22 10.74 -12.62
C SER A 41 3.73 10.62 -11.18
N ASP A 42 2.87 10.85 -10.19
CA ASP A 42 3.25 10.83 -8.78
C ASP A 42 3.59 9.40 -8.35
N TRP A 43 2.80 8.43 -8.81
CA TRP A 43 3.09 7.00 -8.62
C TRP A 43 4.37 6.55 -9.32
N ILE A 44 4.61 7.02 -10.55
CA ILE A 44 5.87 6.75 -11.26
C ILE A 44 7.05 7.26 -10.44
N ASN A 45 6.99 8.51 -9.95
CA ASN A 45 8.06 9.11 -9.16
C ASN A 45 8.27 8.34 -7.85
N PHE A 46 7.17 7.98 -7.17
CA PHE A 46 7.20 7.18 -5.95
C PHE A 46 7.92 5.83 -6.19
N PHE A 47 7.44 5.01 -7.12
CA PHE A 47 8.02 3.69 -7.37
C PHE A 47 9.43 3.74 -7.99
N SER A 48 9.80 4.82 -8.66
CA SER A 48 11.17 5.04 -9.15
C SER A 48 12.20 5.15 -8.02
N SER A 49 11.77 5.60 -6.84
CA SER A 49 12.66 5.73 -5.67
C SER A 49 12.97 4.39 -4.99
N TYR A 50 12.32 3.30 -5.41
CA TYR A 50 12.37 1.99 -4.77
C TYR A 50 12.56 0.84 -5.76
N ASP A 51 13.11 1.10 -6.96
CA ASP A 51 13.33 0.08 -8.02
C ASP A 51 12.07 -0.65 -8.52
N LEU A 52 10.87 -0.15 -8.23
CA LEU A 52 9.58 -0.77 -8.60
C LEU A 52 8.91 -0.07 -9.80
N LYS A 53 9.55 0.94 -10.41
CA LYS A 53 8.99 1.69 -11.54
C LYS A 53 8.60 0.78 -12.70
N LYS A 54 9.45 -0.18 -13.05
CA LYS A 54 9.22 -1.06 -14.20
C LYS A 54 7.96 -1.89 -13.99
N ASP A 55 7.78 -2.46 -12.80
CA ASP A 55 6.60 -3.25 -12.45
C ASP A 55 5.34 -2.38 -12.44
N PHE A 56 5.43 -1.14 -11.93
CA PHE A 56 4.31 -0.20 -11.99
C PHE A 56 3.89 0.10 -13.42
N MET A 57 4.85 0.38 -14.31
CA MET A 57 4.57 0.67 -15.72
C MET A 57 3.93 -0.50 -16.46
N GLN A 58 4.19 -1.75 -16.05
CA GLN A 58 3.55 -2.94 -16.64
C GLN A 58 2.08 -3.11 -16.20
N ILE A 59 1.68 -2.51 -15.08
CA ILE A 59 0.29 -2.54 -14.61
C ILE A 59 -0.59 -1.62 -15.46
N LEU A 60 -0.05 -0.47 -15.86
CA LEU A 60 -0.80 0.60 -16.53
C LEU A 60 -1.22 0.21 -17.95
N SER A 61 -2.43 0.61 -18.33
CA SER A 61 -2.88 0.66 -19.73
C SER A 61 -2.97 2.11 -20.22
N GLU A 62 -3.33 2.28 -21.49
CA GLU A 62 -3.49 3.60 -22.13
C GLU A 62 -4.47 4.53 -21.39
N GLU A 63 -5.53 3.97 -20.80
CA GLU A 63 -6.52 4.72 -20.00
C GLU A 63 -5.96 5.22 -18.66
N ASP A 64 -4.84 4.66 -18.19
CA ASP A 64 -4.24 4.98 -16.90
C ASP A 64 -3.12 6.05 -17.00
N LYS A 65 -2.92 6.67 -18.16
CA LYS A 65 -1.80 7.62 -18.37
C LYS A 65 -1.83 8.85 -17.48
N VAL A 66 -3.01 9.36 -17.15
CA VAL A 66 -3.18 10.56 -16.31
C VAL A 66 -3.36 10.19 -14.85
N ARG A 67 -4.24 9.21 -14.56
CA ARG A 67 -4.48 8.68 -13.22
C ARG A 67 -4.79 7.19 -13.33
N PRO A 68 -4.31 6.34 -12.41
CA PRO A 68 -4.66 4.92 -12.44
C PRO A 68 -6.16 4.71 -12.23
N SER A 69 -6.77 3.87 -13.07
CA SER A 69 -8.17 3.49 -12.94
C SER A 69 -8.39 2.57 -11.74
N LEU A 70 -9.64 2.56 -11.24
CA LEU A 70 -10.05 1.65 -10.15
C LEU A 70 -9.79 0.17 -10.48
N LYS A 71 -9.79 -0.21 -11.76
CA LYS A 71 -9.48 -1.57 -12.22
C LYS A 71 -8.04 -1.98 -11.86
N LYS A 72 -7.09 -1.03 -11.85
CA LYS A 72 -5.68 -1.26 -11.53
C LYS A 72 -5.35 -1.17 -10.04
N LYS A 73 -6.26 -0.60 -9.25
CA LYS A 73 -6.06 -0.34 -7.81
C LYS A 73 -5.52 -1.54 -7.06
N LYS A 74 -6.07 -2.74 -7.28
CA LYS A 74 -5.58 -3.97 -6.63
C LYS A 74 -4.13 -4.27 -6.98
N GLN A 75 -3.76 -4.21 -8.26
CA GLN A 75 -2.41 -4.52 -8.72
C GLN A 75 -1.40 -3.50 -8.18
N ILE A 76 -1.80 -2.22 -8.14
CA ILE A 76 -1.00 -1.13 -7.60
C ILE A 76 -0.84 -1.28 -6.08
N PHE A 77 -1.90 -1.71 -5.39
CA PHE A 77 -1.83 -2.01 -3.97
C PHE A 77 -0.91 -3.20 -3.68
N ASP A 78 -1.00 -4.27 -4.47
CA ASP A 78 -0.13 -5.44 -4.34
C ASP A 78 1.36 -5.03 -4.55
N LEU A 79 1.65 -4.16 -5.53
CA LEU A 79 2.99 -3.60 -5.74
C LEU A 79 3.42 -2.67 -4.60
N TRP A 80 2.51 -1.86 -4.08
CA TRP A 80 2.76 -1.01 -2.93
C TRP A 80 3.05 -1.83 -1.66
N LEU A 81 2.42 -3.00 -1.48
CA LEU A 81 2.73 -3.91 -0.37
C LEU A 81 4.15 -4.45 -0.47
N ILE A 82 4.67 -4.69 -1.69
CA ILE A 82 6.09 -5.04 -1.88
C ILE A 82 6.94 -3.91 -1.33
N TYR A 83 6.73 -2.67 -1.78
CA TYR A 83 7.44 -1.50 -1.22
C TYR A 83 7.36 -1.44 0.31
N PHE A 84 6.14 -1.61 0.82
CA PHE A 84 5.84 -1.46 2.22
C PHE A 84 6.61 -2.48 3.07
N PHE A 85 6.66 -3.73 2.64
CA PHE A 85 7.37 -4.78 3.36
C PHE A 85 8.88 -4.81 3.08
N THR A 86 9.36 -4.43 1.90
CA THR A 86 10.80 -4.52 1.60
C THR A 86 11.59 -3.25 1.95
N HIS A 87 10.93 -2.10 2.02
CA HIS A 87 11.60 -0.82 2.28
C HIS A 87 11.08 -0.10 3.52
N LYS A 88 9.76 0.03 3.68
CA LYS A 88 9.18 0.82 4.77
C LYS A 88 9.31 0.11 6.11
N LEU A 89 8.73 -1.08 6.26
CA LEU A 89 8.78 -1.85 7.51
C LEU A 89 10.07 -2.64 7.71
N TYR A 90 10.78 -3.00 6.62
CA TYR A 90 12.04 -3.72 6.74
C TYR A 90 13.12 -2.89 7.46
N ARG A 91 13.27 -1.62 7.09
CA ARG A 91 14.24 -0.70 7.70
C ARG A 91 13.93 -0.39 9.15
N GLU A 92 12.66 -0.47 9.56
CA GLU A 92 12.24 -0.19 10.93
C GLU A 92 12.64 -1.32 11.91
N HIS A 93 12.85 -2.56 11.42
CA HIS A 93 13.01 -3.72 12.32
C HIS A 93 14.10 -4.75 11.98
N GLY A 94 14.80 -4.64 10.84
CA GLY A 94 16.03 -5.40 10.53
C GLY A 94 15.96 -6.93 10.77
N GLY A 95 15.44 -7.69 9.81
CA GLY A 95 15.34 -9.15 9.91
C GLY A 95 14.33 -9.76 8.95
N GLU A 96 13.99 -11.04 9.13
CA GLU A 96 12.87 -11.67 8.40
C GLU A 96 11.59 -10.84 8.63
N ASN A 97 10.84 -10.49 7.57
CA ASN A 97 9.72 -9.56 7.70
C ASN A 97 8.51 -10.23 8.39
N SER A 98 8.54 -10.23 9.73
CA SER A 98 7.48 -10.75 10.59
C SER A 98 6.15 -10.02 10.35
N TYR A 99 6.17 -8.74 10.01
CA TYR A 99 4.97 -7.97 9.66
C TYR A 99 4.34 -8.44 8.35
N GLU A 100 5.12 -8.82 7.35
CA GLU A 100 4.56 -9.41 6.13
C GLU A 100 3.83 -10.71 6.44
N LYS A 101 4.45 -11.58 7.25
CA LYS A 101 3.80 -12.84 7.70
C LYS A 101 2.52 -12.56 8.48
N LEU A 102 2.57 -11.61 9.42
CA LEU A 102 1.40 -11.19 10.22
C LEU A 102 0.28 -10.67 9.31
N TYR A 103 0.60 -9.75 8.38
CA TYR A 103 -0.36 -9.20 7.45
C TYR A 103 -0.99 -10.26 6.55
N ARG A 104 -0.18 -11.21 6.05
CA ARG A 104 -0.68 -12.33 5.23
C ARG A 104 -1.60 -13.25 6.05
N ALA A 105 -1.36 -13.41 7.36
CA ALA A 105 -2.19 -14.19 8.27
C ALA A 105 -3.50 -13.51 8.69
N LEU A 106 -3.62 -12.18 8.56
CA LEU A 106 -4.88 -11.47 8.80
C LEU A 106 -5.92 -11.92 7.77
N ARG A 107 -7.02 -12.51 8.26
CA ARG A 107 -8.24 -12.80 7.50
C ARG A 107 -9.34 -11.86 7.94
#